data_AF-A0A972I6S3-F1
#
_entry.id   AF-A0A972I6S3-F1
#
_cell.length_a   1.000
_cell.length_b   1.000
_cell.length_c   1.000
_cell.angle_alpha   90.00
_cell.angle_beta   90.00
_cell.angle_gamma   90.00
#
_symmetry.space_group_name_H-M   'P 1'
#
loop_
_entity.id
_entity.type
_entity.pdbx_description
1 polymer ?
#
loop_
_entity_poly.entity_id
_entity_poly.type
_entity_poly.pdbx_seq_one_letter_code
_entity_poly.pdbx_strand_id
1 'polypeptide(L)'
;MSRQRISLIGLGLIGGSLGMALCRQQKDLRVVGYDPEEATCRAALARRAVHEIADSLVGAVQNADLVVLAVPVDKIEKVVKEAAPAFTPGTILTDVASTKGRFARTLPSLLPAGVHYIGGHPMAGSEQSGITAADPFLFQNAVYLLTPGAETSPSLLAVLEEFVRMVGGLPYCLSPEEHDVMVAVVSHLPHLLAAALVNVASDYNEKNPGTLALAAGGFRDTTRVAMGAPALWREIFATNRHSLLPVLQAFREELDAFASALAAGEMKEVETKLRRAAAARTQLPVKNKGFLTLLHELVVVIEDRPGAIAEVIEIIKEINLKDIEILRVREGEGGTLRLAFEDENALKQADRLLRAQGFSTQVRGGNSR
;
A
#
# COMPACT_ATOMS: atom_id res chain seq x y z
N MET A 1 -29.52 -12.74 14.45
CA MET A 1 -28.94 -11.41 14.14
C MET A 1 -28.78 -11.35 12.63
N SER A 2 -29.12 -10.23 11.99
CA SER A 2 -28.98 -10.12 10.53
C SER A 2 -27.51 -10.11 10.12
N ARG A 3 -27.17 -10.90 9.10
CA ARG A 3 -25.85 -10.97 8.47
C ARG A 3 -25.37 -9.58 8.03
N GLN A 4 -24.18 -9.14 8.43
CA GLN A 4 -23.65 -7.81 8.05
C GLN A 4 -23.45 -7.75 6.53
N ARG A 5 -24.00 -6.72 5.88
CA ARG A 5 -23.94 -6.55 4.42
C ARG A 5 -22.84 -5.58 4.02
N ILE A 6 -21.88 -6.09 3.24
CA ILE A 6 -20.80 -5.30 2.64
C ILE A 6 -21.02 -5.26 1.14
N SER A 7 -21.15 -4.05 0.58
CA SER A 7 -21.33 -3.86 -0.85
C SER A 7 -20.06 -3.33 -1.50
N LEU A 8 -19.64 -3.96 -2.59
CA LEU A 8 -18.45 -3.63 -3.37
C LEU A 8 -18.88 -3.05 -4.72
N ILE A 9 -18.57 -1.79 -4.96
CA ILE A 9 -18.90 -1.07 -6.19
C ILE A 9 -17.64 -0.95 -7.03
N GLY A 10 -17.60 -1.66 -8.16
CA GLY A 10 -16.40 -1.91 -8.94
C GLY A 10 -15.72 -3.21 -8.53
N LEU A 11 -15.67 -4.17 -9.45
CA LEU A 11 -15.21 -5.54 -9.19
C LEU A 11 -13.90 -5.86 -9.93
N GLY A 12 -13.08 -4.85 -10.18
CA GLY A 12 -11.74 -4.99 -10.77
C GLY A 12 -10.73 -5.64 -9.82
N LEU A 13 -9.44 -5.29 -9.97
CA LEU A 13 -8.36 -5.83 -9.13
C LEU A 13 -8.63 -5.62 -7.63
N ILE A 14 -8.84 -4.37 -7.20
CA ILE A 14 -8.96 -4.03 -5.78
C ILE A 14 -10.28 -4.53 -5.20
N GLY A 15 -11.41 -4.20 -5.82
CA GLY A 15 -12.74 -4.63 -5.35
C GLY A 15 -12.89 -6.16 -5.37
N GLY A 16 -12.42 -6.82 -6.42
CA GLY A 16 -12.39 -8.28 -6.50
C GLY A 16 -11.52 -8.91 -5.40
N SER A 17 -10.33 -8.36 -5.15
CA SER A 17 -9.43 -8.86 -4.09
C SER A 17 -10.06 -8.69 -2.70
N LEU A 18 -10.71 -7.56 -2.43
CA LEU A 18 -11.42 -7.32 -1.17
C LEU A 18 -12.52 -8.33 -1.00
N GLY A 19 -13.33 -8.51 -2.05
CA GLY A 19 -14.41 -9.47 -2.07
C GLY A 19 -13.94 -10.91 -1.81
N MET A 20 -12.87 -11.35 -2.49
CA MET A 20 -12.29 -12.68 -2.26
C MET A 20 -11.75 -12.83 -0.83
N ALA A 21 -11.10 -11.81 -0.28
CA ALA A 21 -10.61 -11.81 1.10
C ALA A 21 -11.75 -11.91 2.13
N LEU A 22 -12.85 -11.19 1.90
CA LEU A 22 -14.04 -11.18 2.77
C LEU A 22 -14.83 -12.50 2.68
N CYS A 23 -15.05 -13.03 1.47
CA CYS A 23 -15.81 -14.27 1.27
C CYS A 23 -15.08 -15.51 1.83
N ARG A 24 -13.78 -15.43 2.09
CA ARG A 24 -12.99 -16.48 2.75
C ARG A 24 -13.11 -16.48 4.27
N GLN A 25 -13.65 -15.42 4.87
CA GLN A 25 -13.77 -15.31 6.32
C GLN A 25 -14.85 -16.26 6.85
N GLN A 26 -14.60 -16.87 8.00
CA GLN A 26 -15.60 -17.68 8.72
C GLN A 26 -16.59 -16.81 9.52
N LYS A 27 -16.92 -15.62 9.00
CA LYS A 27 -17.86 -14.67 9.62
C LYS A 27 -19.17 -14.66 8.84
N ASP A 28 -20.28 -14.36 9.52
CA ASP A 28 -21.58 -14.20 8.89
C ASP A 28 -21.64 -12.85 8.13
N LEU A 29 -21.04 -12.80 6.93
CA LEU A 29 -20.94 -11.60 6.08
C LEU A 29 -21.61 -11.77 4.71
N ARG A 30 -22.53 -10.89 4.32
CA ARG A 30 -23.15 -10.90 3.00
C ARG A 30 -22.43 -9.90 2.10
N VAL A 31 -21.52 -10.40 1.26
CA VAL A 31 -20.79 -9.57 0.29
C VAL A 31 -21.56 -9.48 -1.02
N VAL A 32 -21.98 -8.26 -1.38
CA VAL A 32 -22.76 -7.96 -2.59
C VAL A 32 -21.89 -7.16 -3.56
N GLY A 33 -21.80 -7.59 -4.82
CA GLY A 33 -21.03 -6.89 -5.85
C GLY A 33 -21.91 -6.10 -6.81
N TYR A 34 -21.36 -5.02 -7.35
CA TYR A 34 -21.89 -4.35 -8.54
C TYR A 34 -20.76 -3.86 -9.43
N ASP A 35 -20.89 -4.11 -10.74
CA ASP A 35 -20.01 -3.60 -11.78
C ASP A 35 -20.86 -3.35 -13.05
N PRO A 36 -20.62 -2.26 -13.80
CA PRO A 36 -21.37 -2.01 -15.03
C PRO A 36 -21.12 -3.07 -16.12
N GLU A 37 -19.97 -3.75 -16.09
CA GLU A 37 -19.65 -4.81 -17.05
C GLU A 37 -20.13 -6.18 -16.56
N GLU A 38 -21.15 -6.73 -17.23
CA GLU A 38 -21.74 -8.05 -16.91
C GLU A 38 -20.69 -9.18 -16.91
N ALA A 39 -19.70 -9.10 -17.79
CA ALA A 39 -18.59 -10.06 -17.83
C ALA A 39 -17.75 -10.05 -16.53
N THR A 40 -17.54 -8.87 -15.95
CA THR A 40 -16.85 -8.72 -14.65
C THR A 40 -17.68 -9.33 -13.54
N CYS A 41 -19.00 -9.07 -13.50
CA CYS A 41 -19.92 -9.64 -12.53
C CYS A 41 -19.93 -11.19 -12.56
N ARG A 42 -20.02 -11.79 -13.75
CA ARG A 42 -19.96 -13.25 -13.92
C ARG A 42 -18.62 -13.83 -13.43
N ALA A 43 -17.51 -13.18 -13.76
CA ALA A 43 -16.20 -13.60 -13.32
C ALA A 43 -16.02 -13.46 -11.79
N ALA A 44 -16.57 -12.40 -11.18
CA ALA A 44 -16.54 -12.21 -9.73
C ALA A 44 -17.28 -13.32 -8.98
N LEU A 45 -18.47 -13.72 -9.45
CA LEU A 45 -19.19 -14.88 -8.90
C LEU A 45 -18.42 -16.18 -9.07
N ALA A 46 -17.91 -16.45 -10.28
CA ALA A 46 -17.15 -17.66 -10.56
C ALA A 46 -15.89 -17.80 -9.68
N ARG A 47 -15.25 -16.67 -9.36
CA ARG A 47 -14.07 -16.60 -8.49
C ARG A 47 -14.42 -16.52 -6.99
N ARG A 48 -15.70 -16.54 -6.64
CA ARG A 48 -16.19 -16.36 -5.26
C ARG A 48 -15.68 -15.05 -4.63
N ALA A 49 -15.54 -14.01 -5.44
CA ALA A 49 -15.22 -12.66 -4.98
C ALA A 49 -16.42 -12.00 -4.30
N VAL A 50 -17.64 -12.43 -4.62
CA VAL A 50 -18.86 -11.94 -3.98
C VAL A 50 -19.82 -13.11 -3.77
N HIS A 51 -20.77 -12.96 -2.84
CA HIS A 51 -21.82 -13.96 -2.64
C HIS A 51 -22.95 -13.80 -3.66
N GLU A 52 -23.21 -12.55 -4.06
CA GLU A 52 -24.27 -12.19 -4.99
C GLU A 52 -23.90 -10.92 -5.78
N ILE A 53 -24.54 -10.73 -6.93
CA ILE A 53 -24.45 -9.52 -7.73
C ILE A 53 -25.78 -8.78 -7.61
N ALA A 54 -25.72 -7.47 -7.39
CA ALA A 54 -26.90 -6.61 -7.42
C ALA A 54 -27.27 -6.25 -8.87
N ASP A 55 -28.57 -6.20 -9.16
CA ASP A 55 -29.08 -5.87 -10.50
C ASP A 55 -28.87 -4.40 -10.90
N SER A 56 -28.55 -3.53 -9.93
CA SER A 56 -28.30 -2.11 -10.15
C SER A 56 -27.43 -1.51 -9.04
N LEU A 57 -26.82 -0.35 -9.32
CA LEU A 57 -26.09 0.43 -8.34
C LEU A 57 -26.95 0.76 -7.11
N VAL A 58 -28.20 1.14 -7.34
CA VAL A 58 -29.19 1.44 -6.28
C VAL A 58 -29.45 0.21 -5.42
N GLY A 59 -29.72 -0.94 -6.04
CA GLY A 59 -29.91 -2.20 -5.32
C GLY A 59 -28.67 -2.64 -4.54
N ALA A 60 -27.47 -2.29 -5.03
CA ALA A 60 -26.21 -2.61 -4.37
C ALA A 60 -26.03 -1.84 -3.06
N VAL A 61 -26.35 -0.55 -3.02
CA VAL A 61 -26.14 0.30 -1.82
C VAL A 61 -27.28 0.23 -0.80
N GLN A 62 -28.48 -0.13 -1.23
CA GLN A 62 -29.65 -0.18 -0.35
C GLN A 62 -29.47 -1.24 0.75
N ASN A 63 -29.71 -0.86 2.02
CA ASN A 63 -29.54 -1.71 3.21
C ASN A 63 -28.11 -2.26 3.40
N ALA A 64 -27.09 -1.63 2.83
CA ALA A 64 -25.70 -2.00 3.09
C ALA A 64 -25.22 -1.34 4.38
N ASP A 65 -24.51 -2.10 5.23
CA ASP A 65 -23.88 -1.56 6.43
C ASP A 65 -22.57 -0.84 6.05
N LEU A 66 -21.85 -1.40 5.08
CA LEU A 66 -20.61 -0.85 4.53
C LEU A 66 -20.66 -0.88 3.00
N VAL A 67 -20.34 0.23 2.36
CA VAL A 67 -20.17 0.35 0.90
C VAL A 67 -18.72 0.73 0.61
N VAL A 68 -18.05 -0.05 -0.24
CA VAL A 68 -16.67 0.21 -0.70
C VAL A 68 -16.69 0.58 -2.17
N LEU A 69 -16.21 1.78 -2.49
CA LEU A 69 -16.02 2.25 -3.86
C LEU A 69 -14.64 1.86 -4.37
N ALA A 70 -14.60 0.87 -5.25
CA ALA A 70 -13.43 0.40 -5.99
C ALA A 70 -13.53 0.72 -7.50
N VAL A 71 -14.12 1.89 -7.81
CA VAL A 71 -14.23 2.43 -9.16
C VAL A 71 -13.07 3.39 -9.48
N PRO A 72 -12.80 3.69 -10.77
CA PRO A 72 -11.88 4.75 -11.14
C PRO A 72 -12.16 6.08 -10.42
N VAL A 73 -11.08 6.78 -10.06
CA VAL A 73 -11.09 8.01 -9.25
C VAL A 73 -12.02 9.09 -9.83
N ASP A 74 -12.03 9.24 -11.15
CA ASP A 74 -12.86 10.18 -11.89
C ASP A 74 -14.36 9.85 -11.86
N LYS A 75 -14.73 8.61 -11.53
CA LYS A 75 -16.13 8.14 -11.45
C LYS A 75 -16.72 8.22 -10.05
N ILE A 76 -15.90 8.33 -9.00
CA ILE A 76 -16.36 8.24 -7.59
C ILE A 76 -17.51 9.21 -7.30
N GLU A 77 -17.35 10.50 -7.59
CA GLU A 77 -18.38 11.51 -7.30
C GLU A 77 -19.69 11.27 -8.09
N LYS A 78 -19.58 10.76 -9.32
CA LYS A 78 -20.76 10.43 -10.15
C LYS A 78 -21.51 9.24 -9.56
N VAL A 79 -20.79 8.18 -9.19
CA VAL A 79 -21.35 6.98 -8.56
C VAL A 79 -22.04 7.33 -7.24
N VAL A 80 -21.41 8.17 -6.41
CA VAL A 80 -22.02 8.62 -5.15
C VAL A 80 -23.29 9.42 -5.40
N LYS A 81 -23.31 10.35 -6.36
CA LYS A 81 -24.52 11.12 -6.71
C LYS A 81 -25.68 10.24 -7.16
N GLU A 82 -25.39 9.23 -7.99
CA GLU A 82 -26.39 8.30 -8.50
C GLU A 82 -26.94 7.39 -7.39
N ALA A 83 -26.07 6.93 -6.49
CA ALA A 83 -26.42 6.06 -5.37
C ALA A 83 -27.04 6.79 -4.16
N ALA A 84 -26.82 8.12 -4.05
CA ALA A 84 -27.19 8.94 -2.89
C ALA A 84 -28.63 8.70 -2.37
N PRO A 85 -29.68 8.64 -3.24
CA PRO A 85 -31.05 8.44 -2.78
C PRO A 85 -31.34 7.08 -2.15
N ALA A 86 -30.46 6.10 -2.35
CA ALA A 86 -30.68 4.71 -1.97
C ALA A 86 -29.92 4.27 -0.72
N PHE A 87 -29.00 5.09 -0.20
CA PHE A 87 -28.29 4.78 1.04
C PHE A 87 -29.24 4.75 2.23
N THR A 88 -28.94 3.85 3.18
CA THR A 88 -29.68 3.72 4.43
C THR A 88 -28.97 4.52 5.54
N PRO A 89 -29.71 5.19 6.44
CA PRO A 89 -29.09 5.80 7.61
C PRO A 89 -28.27 4.78 8.41
N GLY A 90 -27.06 5.15 8.80
CA GLY A 90 -26.08 4.27 9.46
C GLY A 90 -25.05 3.65 8.51
N THR A 91 -25.24 3.71 7.18
CA THR A 91 -24.26 3.18 6.22
C THR A 91 -22.93 3.92 6.32
N ILE A 92 -21.83 3.15 6.35
CA ILE A 92 -20.48 3.67 6.15
C ILE A 92 -20.13 3.57 4.67
N LEU A 93 -19.71 4.68 4.07
CA LEU A 93 -19.13 4.72 2.74
C LEU A 93 -17.61 4.89 2.84
N THR A 94 -16.87 4.02 2.16
CA THR A 94 -15.42 4.16 2.00
C THR A 94 -15.03 3.95 0.54
N ASP A 95 -13.78 4.26 0.21
CA ASP A 95 -13.20 4.13 -1.11
C ASP A 95 -11.80 3.50 -1.03
N VAL A 96 -11.17 3.33 -2.19
CA VAL A 96 -9.79 2.80 -2.31
C VAL A 96 -8.87 3.68 -3.17
N ALA A 97 -9.25 4.94 -3.42
CA ALA A 97 -8.51 5.83 -4.30
C ALA A 97 -7.11 6.19 -3.74
N SER A 98 -6.17 6.51 -4.63
CA SER A 98 -4.82 6.90 -4.20
C SER A 98 -4.72 8.33 -3.64
N THR A 99 -5.82 9.08 -3.61
CA THR A 99 -5.89 10.48 -3.13
C THR A 99 -7.15 10.70 -2.31
N LYS A 100 -7.12 11.57 -1.29
CA LYS A 100 -8.17 11.63 -0.25
C LYS A 100 -8.77 13.01 -0.02
N GLY A 101 -7.97 14.08 -0.08
CA GLY A 101 -8.42 15.43 0.28
C GLY A 101 -9.59 15.91 -0.57
N ARG A 102 -9.59 15.64 -1.89
CA ARG A 102 -10.72 16.00 -2.77
C ARG A 102 -12.02 15.36 -2.27
N PHE A 103 -12.02 14.05 -2.06
CA PHE A 103 -13.23 13.29 -1.73
C PHE A 103 -13.71 13.57 -0.31
N ALA A 104 -12.79 13.80 0.64
CA ALA A 104 -13.16 14.24 1.99
C ALA A 104 -13.94 15.56 1.99
N ARG A 105 -13.66 16.45 1.01
CA ARG A 105 -14.40 17.72 0.86
C ARG A 105 -15.68 17.59 0.03
N THR A 106 -15.69 16.73 -0.99
CA THR A 106 -16.82 16.69 -1.95
C THR A 106 -17.88 15.66 -1.62
N LEU A 107 -17.53 14.48 -1.07
CA LEU A 107 -18.50 13.41 -0.85
C LEU A 107 -19.50 13.67 0.29
N PRO A 108 -19.12 14.24 1.45
CA PRO A 108 -20.06 14.43 2.55
C PRO A 108 -21.31 15.25 2.17
N SER A 109 -21.18 16.25 1.29
CA SER A 109 -22.32 17.08 0.84
C SER A 109 -23.24 16.39 -0.18
N LEU A 110 -22.82 15.24 -0.72
CA LEU A 110 -23.59 14.43 -1.66
C LEU A 110 -24.36 13.31 -0.97
N LEU A 111 -24.06 13.04 0.30
CA LEU A 111 -24.63 11.92 1.05
C LEU A 111 -25.87 12.36 1.83
N PRO A 112 -26.88 11.49 1.95
CA PRO A 112 -28.03 11.78 2.80
C PRO A 112 -27.65 11.76 4.29
N ALA A 113 -28.50 12.35 5.12
CA ALA A 113 -28.29 12.40 6.56
C ALA A 113 -28.12 10.99 7.17
N GLY A 114 -27.15 10.85 8.06
CA GLY A 114 -26.84 9.58 8.73
C GLY A 114 -25.94 8.62 7.94
N VAL A 115 -25.45 9.01 6.76
CA VAL A 115 -24.43 8.23 6.02
C VAL A 115 -23.06 8.87 6.23
N HIS A 116 -22.06 8.05 6.54
CA HIS A 116 -20.75 8.52 6.96
C HIS A 116 -19.67 8.14 5.96
N TYR A 117 -18.93 9.12 5.45
CA TYR A 117 -17.78 8.86 4.58
C TYR A 117 -16.48 8.85 5.37
N ILE A 118 -15.69 7.79 5.18
CA ILE A 118 -14.32 7.69 5.69
C ILE A 118 -13.46 7.16 4.55
N GLY A 119 -12.50 7.96 4.08
CA GLY A 119 -11.69 7.60 2.93
C GLY A 119 -10.74 6.45 3.23
N GLY A 120 -10.47 5.62 2.22
CA GLY A 120 -9.58 4.47 2.32
C GLY A 120 -8.54 4.43 1.22
N HIS A 121 -7.33 3.95 1.50
CA HIS A 121 -6.29 3.74 0.51
C HIS A 121 -5.41 2.53 0.89
N PRO A 122 -5.65 1.35 0.30
CA PRO A 122 -4.73 0.23 0.44
C PRO A 122 -3.42 0.56 -0.27
N MET A 123 -2.30 0.55 0.45
CA MET A 123 -0.95 0.68 -0.11
C MET A 123 -0.48 -0.65 -0.71
N ALA A 124 -1.35 -1.26 -1.51
CA ALA A 124 -1.14 -2.51 -2.22
C ALA A 124 -1.78 -2.42 -3.61
N GLY A 125 -1.11 -3.02 -4.58
CA GLY A 125 -1.58 -3.04 -5.96
C GLY A 125 -0.71 -3.93 -6.83
N SER A 126 -1.14 -4.10 -8.06
CA SER A 126 -0.41 -4.80 -9.12
C SER A 126 -0.44 -3.95 -10.38
N GLU A 127 0.56 -4.12 -11.23
CA GLU A 127 0.58 -3.65 -12.61
C GLU A 127 -0.50 -4.30 -13.48
N GLN A 128 -1.05 -5.44 -13.05
CA GLN A 128 -2.18 -6.10 -13.69
C GLN A 128 -3.50 -5.41 -13.32
N SER A 129 -4.55 -5.66 -14.10
CA SER A 129 -5.85 -5.00 -13.93
C SER A 129 -7.01 -5.98 -14.13
N GLY A 130 -8.18 -5.62 -13.61
CA GLY A 130 -9.40 -6.39 -13.73
C GLY A 130 -9.52 -7.55 -12.73
N ILE A 131 -10.70 -8.18 -12.72
CA ILE A 131 -11.08 -9.25 -11.79
C ILE A 131 -10.21 -10.51 -11.90
N THR A 132 -9.61 -10.76 -13.07
CA THR A 132 -8.74 -11.91 -13.31
C THR A 132 -7.45 -11.84 -12.52
N ALA A 133 -6.96 -10.61 -12.28
CA ALA A 133 -5.78 -10.31 -11.47
C ALA A 133 -6.09 -10.19 -9.97
N ALA A 134 -7.36 -10.30 -9.56
CA ALA A 134 -7.74 -10.23 -8.15
C ALA A 134 -7.12 -11.38 -7.33
N ASP A 135 -6.62 -11.05 -6.15
CA ASP A 135 -5.91 -11.95 -5.25
C ASP A 135 -6.46 -11.81 -3.82
N PRO A 136 -6.96 -12.89 -3.18
CA PRO A 136 -7.45 -12.84 -1.79
C PRO A 136 -6.40 -12.41 -0.77
N PHE A 137 -5.11 -12.43 -1.12
CA PHE A 137 -4.00 -12.09 -0.23
C PHE A 137 -3.39 -10.71 -0.52
N LEU A 138 -3.96 -9.94 -1.46
CA LEU A 138 -3.38 -8.68 -1.95
C LEU A 138 -3.06 -7.68 -0.82
N PHE A 139 -3.91 -7.64 0.21
CA PHE A 139 -3.80 -6.68 1.32
C PHE A 139 -3.09 -7.24 2.55
N GLN A 140 -2.71 -8.52 2.56
CA GLN A 140 -2.08 -9.12 3.73
C GLN A 140 -0.76 -8.42 4.06
N ASN A 141 -0.65 -7.95 5.30
CA ASN A 141 0.47 -7.18 5.82
C ASN A 141 0.75 -5.88 5.04
N ALA A 142 -0.21 -5.37 4.27
CA ALA A 142 -0.10 -4.08 3.61
C ALA A 142 -0.69 -2.98 4.49
N VAL A 143 -0.08 -1.80 4.51
CA VAL A 143 -0.73 -0.62 5.09
C VAL A 143 -2.00 -0.31 4.33
N TYR A 144 -3.04 -0.03 5.09
CA TYR A 144 -4.28 0.49 4.57
C TYR A 144 -4.54 1.81 5.29
N LEU A 145 -4.38 2.91 4.56
CA LEU A 145 -4.60 4.23 5.10
C LEU A 145 -6.10 4.48 5.25
N LEU A 146 -6.51 4.93 6.42
CA LEU A 146 -7.88 5.40 6.69
C LEU A 146 -7.81 6.90 6.95
N THR A 147 -8.70 7.67 6.34
CA THR A 147 -8.75 9.13 6.50
C THR A 147 -10.08 9.57 7.12
N PRO A 148 -10.25 9.42 8.43
CA PRO A 148 -11.42 9.95 9.12
C PRO A 148 -11.47 11.48 8.98
N GLY A 149 -12.66 12.03 8.71
CA GLY A 149 -12.91 13.46 8.84
C GLY A 149 -13.00 13.89 10.31
N ALA A 150 -12.94 15.19 10.58
CA ALA A 150 -12.93 15.74 11.94
C ALA A 150 -14.10 15.29 12.82
N GLU A 151 -15.29 15.13 12.22
CA GLU A 151 -16.53 14.73 12.90
C GLU A 151 -16.76 13.21 12.91
N THR A 152 -15.75 12.41 12.54
CA THR A 152 -15.89 10.94 12.48
C THR A 152 -15.95 10.38 13.89
N SER A 153 -17.05 9.71 14.22
CA SER A 153 -17.17 9.00 15.51
C SER A 153 -16.10 7.89 15.63
N PRO A 154 -15.45 7.74 16.80
CA PRO A 154 -14.53 6.64 17.07
C PRO A 154 -15.14 5.25 16.81
N SER A 155 -16.44 5.08 17.03
CA SER A 155 -17.14 3.81 16.77
C SER A 155 -17.20 3.46 15.29
N LEU A 156 -17.37 4.45 14.41
CA LEU A 156 -17.39 4.24 12.95
C LEU A 156 -15.99 3.92 12.42
N LEU A 157 -14.97 4.61 12.96
CA LEU A 157 -13.58 4.33 12.63
C LEU A 157 -13.19 2.91 13.04
N ALA A 158 -13.57 2.46 14.25
CA ALA A 158 -13.30 1.11 14.72
C ALA A 158 -13.88 0.02 13.80
N VAL A 159 -15.08 0.24 13.22
CA VAL A 159 -15.68 -0.67 12.22
C VAL A 159 -14.78 -0.80 10.99
N LEU A 160 -14.25 0.33 10.48
CA LEU A 160 -13.35 0.29 9.32
C LEU A 160 -11.97 -0.28 9.64
N GLU A 161 -11.43 -0.02 10.82
CA GLU A 161 -10.18 -0.66 11.23
C GLU A 161 -10.34 -2.18 11.33
N GLU A 162 -11.47 -2.68 11.85
CA GLU A 162 -11.74 -4.11 11.87
C GLU A 162 -11.95 -4.67 10.45
N PHE A 163 -12.63 -3.94 9.57
CA PHE A 163 -12.73 -4.30 8.16
C PHE A 163 -11.34 -4.45 7.50
N VAL A 164 -10.44 -3.49 7.73
CA VAL A 164 -9.07 -3.54 7.22
C VAL A 164 -8.32 -4.76 7.78
N ARG A 165 -8.38 -5.00 9.10
CA ARG A 165 -7.74 -6.17 9.73
C ARG A 165 -8.31 -7.48 9.20
N MET A 166 -9.61 -7.52 8.92
CA MET A 166 -10.30 -8.69 8.38
C MET A 166 -9.80 -9.09 7.00
N VAL A 167 -9.44 -8.13 6.15
CA VAL A 167 -8.80 -8.41 4.84
C VAL A 167 -7.28 -8.59 4.94
N GLY A 168 -6.74 -8.62 6.16
CA GLY A 168 -5.31 -8.81 6.45
C GLY A 168 -4.46 -7.54 6.37
N GLY A 169 -5.08 -6.38 6.16
CA GLY A 169 -4.39 -5.09 6.12
C GLY A 169 -4.04 -4.56 7.51
N LEU A 170 -3.12 -3.59 7.53
CA LEU A 170 -2.70 -2.86 8.71
C LEU A 170 -3.30 -1.45 8.67
N PRO A 171 -4.34 -1.15 9.47
CA PRO A 171 -4.98 0.16 9.44
C PRO A 171 -4.01 1.22 9.96
N TYR A 172 -3.93 2.34 9.25
CA TYR A 172 -3.16 3.50 9.70
C TYR A 172 -3.94 4.78 9.41
N CYS A 173 -4.19 5.57 10.45
CA CYS A 173 -5.07 6.73 10.37
C CYS A 173 -4.28 8.01 10.12
N LEU A 174 -4.75 8.82 9.16
CA LEU A 174 -4.22 10.14 8.83
C LEU A 174 -5.38 11.10 8.59
N SER A 175 -5.18 12.41 8.72
CA SER A 175 -6.10 13.33 8.08
C SER A 175 -6.04 13.20 6.55
N PRO A 176 -7.12 13.53 5.82
CA PRO A 176 -7.10 13.53 4.35
C PRO A 176 -5.97 14.39 3.75
N GLU A 177 -5.66 15.53 4.36
CA GLU A 177 -4.61 16.44 3.96
C GLU A 177 -3.20 15.88 4.22
N GLU A 178 -2.95 15.31 5.40
CA GLU A 178 -1.66 14.65 5.70
C GLU A 178 -1.41 13.49 4.75
N HIS A 179 -2.43 12.66 4.50
CA HIS A 179 -2.37 11.59 3.51
C HIS A 179 -1.84 12.11 2.17
N ASP A 180 -2.52 13.12 1.60
CA ASP A 180 -2.21 13.64 0.27
C ASP A 180 -0.81 14.26 0.19
N VAL A 181 -0.34 14.94 1.24
CA VAL A 181 1.05 15.43 1.32
C VAL A 181 2.04 14.27 1.39
N MET A 182 1.80 13.29 2.25
CA MET A 182 2.71 12.15 2.44
C MET A 182 2.83 11.33 1.14
N VAL A 183 1.73 10.97 0.49
CA VAL A 183 1.77 10.21 -0.77
C VAL A 183 2.32 11.04 -1.93
N ALA A 184 2.20 12.38 -1.91
CA ALA A 184 2.87 13.23 -2.88
C ALA A 184 4.39 13.05 -2.82
N VAL A 185 4.96 12.99 -1.61
CA VAL A 185 6.40 12.81 -1.38
C VAL A 185 6.86 11.39 -1.69
N VAL A 186 6.18 10.38 -1.15
CA VAL A 186 6.69 8.99 -1.16
C VAL A 186 6.19 8.12 -2.32
N SER A 187 5.24 8.62 -3.12
CA SER A 187 4.64 7.86 -4.23
C SER A 187 4.53 8.68 -5.53
N HIS A 188 3.86 9.84 -5.50
CA HIS A 188 3.53 10.57 -6.73
C HIS A 188 4.74 11.24 -7.36
N LEU A 189 5.54 11.96 -6.58
CA LEU A 189 6.78 12.55 -7.08
C LEU A 189 7.74 11.47 -7.60
N PRO A 190 8.03 10.37 -6.90
CA PRO A 190 8.84 9.28 -7.43
C PRO A 190 8.38 8.75 -8.80
N HIS A 191 7.07 8.60 -9.01
CA HIS A 191 6.55 8.15 -10.31
C HIS A 191 6.76 9.20 -11.41
N LEU A 192 6.45 10.48 -11.12
CA LEU A 192 6.69 11.59 -12.03
C LEU A 192 8.17 11.68 -12.45
N LEU A 193 9.08 11.56 -11.49
CA LEU A 193 10.52 11.61 -11.73
C LEU A 193 11.02 10.41 -12.51
N ALA A 194 10.50 9.21 -12.24
CA ALA A 194 10.81 8.02 -13.01
C ALA A 194 10.41 8.18 -14.48
N ALA A 195 9.21 8.71 -14.74
CA ALA A 195 8.75 8.99 -16.11
C ALA A 195 9.62 10.05 -16.81
N ALA A 196 9.93 11.15 -16.11
CA ALA A 196 10.81 12.20 -16.64
C ALA A 196 12.21 11.66 -16.97
N LEU A 197 12.78 10.83 -16.10
CA LEU A 197 14.09 10.21 -16.29
C LEU A 197 14.12 9.27 -17.51
N VAL A 198 13.07 8.45 -17.70
CA VAL A 198 12.95 7.57 -18.88
C VAL A 198 12.84 8.40 -20.16
N ASN A 199 12.06 9.48 -20.15
CA ASN A 199 11.90 10.33 -21.33
C ASN A 199 13.25 10.97 -21.73
N VAL A 200 14.01 11.50 -20.77
CA VAL A 200 15.35 12.04 -21.04
C VAL A 200 16.27 10.95 -21.62
N ALA A 201 16.26 9.74 -21.06
CA ALA A 201 17.07 8.64 -21.58
C ALA A 201 16.65 8.23 -23.01
N SER A 202 15.36 8.28 -23.33
CA SER A 202 14.82 8.04 -24.67
C SER A 202 15.33 9.09 -25.67
N ASP A 203 15.21 10.38 -25.32
CA ASP A 203 15.67 11.49 -26.17
C ASP A 203 17.19 11.40 -26.45
N TYR A 204 17.98 10.97 -25.45
CA TYR A 204 19.41 10.74 -25.63
C TYR A 204 19.72 9.50 -26.45
N ASN A 205 18.88 8.46 -26.40
CA ASN A 205 19.04 7.27 -27.23
C ASN A 205 18.77 7.54 -28.71
N GLU A 206 17.88 8.48 -29.03
CA GLU A 206 17.70 8.95 -30.41
C GLU A 206 18.96 9.64 -30.95
N LYS A 207 19.61 10.45 -30.11
CA LYS A 207 20.85 11.16 -30.47
C LYS A 207 22.09 10.28 -30.43
N ASN A 208 22.10 9.29 -29.53
CA ASN A 208 23.20 8.37 -29.26
C ASN A 208 22.64 6.94 -29.21
N PRO A 209 22.46 6.28 -30.36
CA PRO A 209 21.92 4.92 -30.43
C PRO A 209 22.70 3.94 -29.55
N GLY A 210 21.98 3.18 -28.72
CA GLY A 210 22.56 2.23 -27.77
C GLY A 210 22.58 2.72 -26.32
N THR A 211 22.20 3.98 -26.06
CA THR A 211 22.08 4.54 -24.70
C THR A 211 21.20 3.67 -23.79
N LEU A 212 20.01 3.27 -24.26
CA LEU A 212 19.11 2.39 -23.48
C LEU A 212 19.65 0.97 -23.33
N ALA A 213 20.52 0.50 -24.24
CA ALA A 213 21.15 -0.81 -24.10
C ALA A 213 22.14 -0.86 -22.92
N LEU A 214 22.67 0.30 -22.50
CA LEU A 214 23.52 0.45 -21.33
C LEU A 214 22.74 0.57 -20.01
N ALA A 215 21.40 0.60 -20.05
CA ALA A 215 20.56 0.70 -18.86
C ALA A 215 20.64 -0.58 -18.01
N ALA A 216 21.60 -0.58 -17.08
CA ALA A 216 21.82 -1.65 -16.10
C ALA A 216 20.81 -1.59 -14.94
N GLY A 217 21.00 -2.46 -13.93
CA GLY A 217 20.05 -2.66 -12.81
C GLY A 217 19.61 -1.38 -12.11
N GLY A 218 20.52 -0.45 -11.82
CA GLY A 218 20.18 0.79 -11.12
C GLY A 218 19.17 1.68 -11.86
N PHE A 219 19.29 1.78 -13.19
CA PHE A 219 18.32 2.53 -14.01
C PHE A 219 16.98 1.81 -14.02
N ARG A 220 16.98 0.49 -14.27
CA ARG A 220 15.75 -0.33 -14.30
C ARG A 220 14.99 -0.28 -12.98
N ASP A 221 15.69 -0.35 -11.85
CA ASP A 221 15.08 -0.31 -10.51
C ASP A 221 14.48 1.06 -10.20
N THR A 222 15.21 2.14 -10.52
CA THR A 222 14.77 3.52 -10.32
C THR A 222 13.54 3.84 -11.18
N THR A 223 13.52 3.34 -12.41
CA THR A 223 12.49 3.65 -13.39
C THR A 223 11.36 2.63 -13.47
N ARG A 224 11.42 1.53 -12.69
CA ARG A 224 10.42 0.46 -12.71
C ARG A 224 8.98 0.98 -12.59
N VAL A 225 8.76 1.98 -11.74
CA VAL A 225 7.43 2.55 -11.53
C VAL A 225 6.89 3.31 -12.74
N ALA A 226 7.73 3.78 -13.67
CA ALA A 226 7.30 4.50 -14.87
C ALA A 226 6.41 3.67 -15.81
N MET A 227 6.37 2.34 -15.65
CA MET A 227 5.47 1.44 -16.39
C MET A 227 4.02 1.47 -15.88
N GLY A 228 3.71 2.28 -14.86
CA GLY A 228 2.35 2.46 -14.36
C GLY A 228 1.39 2.99 -15.44
N ALA A 229 0.12 2.58 -15.38
CA ALA A 229 -0.88 2.94 -16.38
C ALA A 229 -1.07 4.47 -16.49
N PRO A 230 -0.84 5.09 -17.67
CA PRO A 230 -0.87 6.55 -17.80
C PRO A 230 -2.21 7.20 -17.41
N ALA A 231 -3.33 6.55 -17.72
CA ALA A 231 -4.65 7.05 -17.37
C ALA A 231 -4.86 7.14 -15.85
N LEU A 232 -4.38 6.16 -15.08
CA LEU A 232 -4.44 6.17 -13.63
C LEU A 232 -3.60 7.31 -13.05
N TRP A 233 -2.35 7.42 -13.50
CA TRP A 233 -1.43 8.43 -12.98
C TRP A 233 -1.81 9.86 -13.36
N ARG A 234 -2.42 10.06 -14.53
CA ARG A 234 -3.06 11.33 -14.90
C ARG A 234 -4.07 11.75 -13.84
N GLU A 235 -4.95 10.84 -13.42
CA GLU A 235 -5.96 11.14 -12.39
C GLU A 235 -5.31 11.42 -11.04
N ILE A 236 -4.34 10.60 -10.61
CA ILE A 236 -3.61 10.80 -9.35
C ILE A 236 -2.96 12.20 -9.31
N PHE A 237 -2.30 12.60 -10.40
CA PHE A 237 -1.68 13.91 -10.50
C PHE A 237 -2.72 15.03 -10.52
N ALA A 238 -3.85 14.83 -11.22
CA ALA A 238 -4.92 15.82 -11.27
C ALA A 238 -5.57 16.03 -9.89
N THR A 239 -5.87 14.95 -9.16
CA THR A 239 -6.54 15.03 -7.86
C THR A 239 -5.63 15.44 -6.72
N ASN A 240 -4.32 15.18 -6.81
CA ASN A 240 -3.34 15.60 -5.81
C ASN A 240 -2.41 16.74 -6.27
N ARG A 241 -2.81 17.50 -7.30
CA ARG A 241 -1.99 18.58 -7.88
C ARG A 241 -1.52 19.60 -6.84
N HIS A 242 -2.40 19.97 -5.90
CA HIS A 242 -2.09 20.97 -4.89
C HIS A 242 -0.95 20.52 -3.97
N SER A 243 -0.94 19.26 -3.54
CA SER A 243 0.13 18.75 -2.65
C SER A 243 1.39 18.37 -3.44
N LEU A 244 1.24 17.95 -4.70
CA LEU A 244 2.37 17.55 -5.55
C LEU A 244 3.23 18.74 -5.99
N LEU A 245 2.63 19.90 -6.32
CA LEU A 245 3.39 21.05 -6.85
C LEU A 245 4.47 21.59 -5.89
N PRO A 246 4.19 21.83 -4.59
CA PRO A 246 5.22 22.23 -3.64
C PRO A 246 6.34 21.21 -3.49
N VAL A 247 6.00 19.92 -3.49
CA VAL A 247 6.95 18.81 -3.39
C VAL A 247 7.85 18.73 -4.63
N LEU A 248 7.28 18.92 -5.82
CA LEU A 248 8.02 19.02 -7.08
C LEU A 248 8.96 20.24 -7.07
N GLN A 249 8.50 21.39 -6.56
CA GLN A 249 9.33 22.58 -6.46
C GLN A 249 10.54 22.35 -5.54
N ALA A 250 10.33 21.76 -4.35
CA ALA A 250 11.42 21.40 -3.45
C ALA A 250 12.43 20.42 -4.09
N PHE A 251 11.94 19.47 -4.90
CA PHE A 251 12.84 18.57 -5.65
C PHE A 251 13.67 19.32 -6.70
N ARG A 252 13.06 20.27 -7.43
CA ARG A 252 13.77 21.09 -8.41
C ARG A 252 14.89 21.92 -7.74
N GLU A 253 14.60 22.51 -6.59
CA GLU A 253 15.60 23.25 -5.81
C GLU A 253 16.78 22.37 -5.37
N GLU A 254 16.52 21.12 -4.95
CA GLU A 254 17.59 20.18 -4.62
C GLU A 254 18.42 19.80 -5.85
N LEU A 255 17.77 19.58 -7.00
CA LEU A 255 18.45 19.27 -8.27
C LEU A 255 19.29 20.45 -8.78
N ASP A 256 18.77 21.68 -8.69
CA ASP A 256 19.46 22.90 -9.07
C ASP A 256 20.68 23.15 -8.16
N ALA A 257 20.58 22.81 -6.87
CA ALA A 257 21.71 22.86 -5.95
C ALA A 257 22.81 21.86 -6.33
N PHE A 258 22.45 20.62 -6.70
CA PHE A 258 23.42 19.65 -7.24
C PHE A 258 24.07 20.15 -8.53
N ALA A 259 23.27 20.69 -9.47
CA ALA A 259 23.76 21.22 -10.73
C ALA A 259 24.73 22.39 -10.53
N SER A 260 24.42 23.30 -9.61
CA SER A 260 25.26 24.45 -9.27
C SER A 260 26.61 24.03 -8.68
N ALA A 261 26.60 23.13 -7.70
CA ALA A 261 27.83 22.61 -7.09
C ALA A 261 28.71 21.86 -8.11
N LEU A 262 28.10 21.08 -9.01
CA LEU A 262 28.83 20.40 -10.10
C LEU A 262 29.44 21.41 -11.09
N ALA A 263 28.70 22.43 -11.48
CA ALA A 263 29.19 23.47 -12.39
C ALA A 263 30.33 24.31 -11.78
N ALA A 264 30.30 24.54 -10.47
CA ALA A 264 31.35 25.23 -9.72
C ALA A 264 32.56 24.34 -9.37
N GLY A 265 32.49 23.03 -9.60
CA GLY A 265 33.54 22.07 -9.23
C GLY A 265 33.62 21.79 -7.72
N GLU A 266 32.57 22.11 -6.96
CA GLU A 266 32.52 22.00 -5.50
C GLU A 266 32.20 20.57 -5.04
N MET A 267 33.08 19.62 -5.36
CA MET A 267 32.85 18.19 -5.15
C MET A 267 32.63 17.79 -3.68
N LYS A 268 33.14 18.58 -2.72
CA LYS A 268 32.86 18.37 -1.28
C LYS A 268 31.39 18.62 -0.93
N GLU A 269 30.76 19.61 -1.55
CA GLU A 269 29.34 19.87 -1.35
C GLU A 269 28.50 18.74 -1.95
N VAL A 270 28.84 18.30 -3.17
CA VAL A 270 28.21 17.15 -3.81
C VAL A 270 28.28 15.91 -2.90
N GLU A 271 29.47 15.60 -2.36
CA GLU A 271 29.65 14.47 -1.44
C GLU A 271 28.79 14.63 -0.17
N THR A 272 28.73 15.84 0.39
CA THR A 272 27.91 16.12 1.59
C THR A 272 26.44 15.85 1.34
N LYS A 273 25.90 16.30 0.20
CA LYS A 273 24.50 16.05 -0.20
C LYS A 273 24.24 14.56 -0.41
N LEU A 274 25.14 13.83 -1.08
CA LEU A 274 25.05 12.37 -1.26
C LEU A 274 25.05 11.62 0.09
N ARG A 275 25.91 12.03 1.04
CA ARG A 275 25.95 11.44 2.39
C ARG A 275 24.66 11.68 3.15
N ARG A 276 24.08 12.88 3.05
CA ARG A 276 22.76 13.19 3.63
C ARG A 276 21.68 12.26 3.07
N ALA A 277 21.63 12.08 1.75
CA ALA A 277 20.67 11.17 1.12
C ALA A 277 20.88 9.71 1.56
N ALA A 278 22.14 9.26 1.63
CA ALA A 278 22.47 7.91 2.10
C ALA A 278 22.03 7.68 3.56
N ALA A 279 22.27 8.65 4.46
CA ALA A 279 21.86 8.57 5.86
C ALA A 279 20.33 8.57 6.03
N ALA A 280 19.61 9.39 5.26
CA ALA A 280 18.15 9.35 5.26
C ALA A 280 17.63 8.01 4.73
N ARG A 281 18.29 7.44 3.70
CA ARG A 281 17.91 6.16 3.11
C ARG A 281 18.06 4.99 4.08
N THR A 282 19.04 5.02 4.99
CA THR A 282 19.23 3.98 6.02
C THR A 282 18.18 4.04 7.12
N GLN A 283 17.45 5.16 7.26
CA GLN A 283 16.33 5.28 8.18
C GLN A 283 15.02 4.77 7.59
N LEU A 284 14.94 4.55 6.27
CA LEU A 284 13.76 3.91 5.70
C LEU A 284 13.62 2.51 6.30
N PRO A 285 12.42 2.12 6.76
CA PRO A 285 12.16 0.76 7.22
C PRO A 285 12.65 -0.22 6.17
N VAL A 286 13.46 -1.20 6.57
CA VAL A 286 14.07 -2.17 5.66
C VAL A 286 12.93 -2.92 4.96
N LYS A 287 12.68 -2.58 3.69
CA LYS A 287 11.67 -3.11 2.75
C LYS A 287 10.51 -3.88 3.40
N ASN A 288 9.73 -3.15 4.16
CA ASN A 288 8.47 -3.62 4.67
C ASN A 288 7.36 -3.01 3.81
N LYS A 289 6.47 -3.84 3.24
CA LYS A 289 5.16 -3.35 2.81
C LYS A 289 4.53 -2.70 4.06
N GLY A 290 4.62 -1.38 4.19
CA GLY A 290 3.87 -0.62 5.19
C GLY A 290 4.10 -0.89 6.69
N PHE A 291 5.14 -1.54 7.19
CA PHE A 291 5.24 -1.67 8.66
C PHE A 291 5.54 -0.32 9.35
N LEU A 292 4.49 0.31 9.89
CA LEU A 292 4.55 1.36 10.92
C LEU A 292 4.40 0.78 12.33
N THR A 293 4.86 -0.45 12.53
CA THR A 293 4.98 -1.06 13.86
C THR A 293 6.40 -1.55 14.06
N LEU A 294 6.89 -1.30 15.28
CA LEU A 294 8.14 -1.80 15.85
C LEU A 294 8.14 -3.34 15.76
N LEU A 295 8.52 -3.90 14.61
CA LEU A 295 8.72 -5.34 14.52
C LEU A 295 9.82 -5.74 15.50
N HIS A 296 9.58 -6.82 16.22
CA HIS A 296 10.56 -7.39 17.12
C HIS A 296 11.51 -8.24 16.29
N GLU A 297 12.78 -7.86 16.21
CA GLU A 297 13.75 -8.48 15.32
C GLU A 297 14.66 -9.46 16.06
N LEU A 298 14.88 -10.62 15.48
CA LEU A 298 15.85 -11.61 15.94
C LEU A 298 16.85 -11.88 14.82
N VAL A 299 18.13 -11.66 15.09
CA VAL A 299 19.21 -12.04 14.17
C VAL A 299 19.70 -13.42 14.57
N VAL A 300 19.71 -14.36 13.64
CA VAL A 300 20.19 -15.73 13.81
C VAL A 300 21.45 -15.91 12.99
N VAL A 301 22.54 -16.33 13.62
CA VAL A 301 23.78 -16.64 12.90
C VAL A 301 23.62 -18.01 12.25
N ILE A 302 23.78 -18.08 10.94
CA ILE A 302 23.71 -19.31 10.15
C ILE A 302 24.94 -19.46 9.26
N GLU A 303 25.35 -20.69 9.00
CA GLU A 303 26.36 -20.95 7.98
C GLU A 303 25.75 -20.83 6.59
N ASP A 304 26.49 -20.28 5.63
CA ASP A 304 26.07 -20.23 4.22
C ASP A 304 26.22 -21.62 3.58
N ARG A 305 25.23 -22.48 3.85
CA ARG A 305 25.14 -23.83 3.31
C ARG A 305 23.70 -24.18 2.92
N PRO A 306 23.51 -25.10 1.96
CA PRO A 306 22.20 -25.64 1.66
C PRO A 306 21.49 -26.14 2.93
N GLY A 307 20.21 -25.77 3.07
CA GLY A 307 19.35 -26.20 4.18
C GLY A 307 19.41 -25.32 5.44
N ALA A 308 20.39 -24.41 5.59
CA ALA A 308 20.55 -23.64 6.83
C ALA A 308 19.32 -22.80 7.20
N ILE A 309 18.69 -22.14 6.23
CA ILE A 309 17.45 -21.38 6.46
C ILE A 309 16.30 -22.33 6.83
N ALA A 310 16.19 -23.47 6.15
CA ALA A 310 15.12 -24.43 6.40
C ALA A 310 15.18 -24.99 7.84
N GLU A 311 16.37 -25.26 8.35
CA GLU A 311 16.57 -25.69 9.75
C GLU A 311 16.05 -24.65 10.74
N VAL A 312 16.38 -23.37 10.54
CA VAL A 312 15.88 -22.28 11.39
C VAL A 312 14.36 -22.21 11.32
N ILE A 313 13.78 -22.22 10.12
CA ILE A 313 12.33 -22.12 9.93
C ILE A 313 11.58 -23.31 10.51
N GLU A 314 12.11 -24.53 10.36
CA GLU A 314 11.48 -25.74 10.89
C GLU A 314 11.34 -25.70 12.42
N ILE A 315 12.33 -25.12 13.11
CA ILE A 315 12.32 -24.98 14.57
C ILE A 315 11.21 -24.03 15.04
N ILE A 316 10.94 -22.97 14.28
CA ILE A 316 9.97 -21.93 14.65
C ILE A 316 8.69 -21.96 13.81
N LYS A 317 8.41 -23.07 13.11
CA LYS A 317 7.30 -23.19 12.15
C LYS A 317 5.91 -22.90 12.70
N GLU A 318 5.71 -23.04 14.01
CA GLU A 318 4.45 -22.73 14.69
C GLU A 318 4.31 -21.24 15.05
N ILE A 319 5.34 -20.43 14.79
CA ILE A 319 5.40 -19.00 15.05
C ILE A 319 5.31 -18.25 13.72
N ASN A 320 4.33 -17.37 13.59
CA ASN A 320 4.15 -16.60 12.37
C ASN A 320 5.26 -15.56 12.20
N LEU A 321 6.05 -15.69 11.13
CA LEU A 321 7.06 -14.71 10.72
C LEU A 321 6.43 -13.59 9.91
N LYS A 322 6.74 -12.34 10.27
CA LYS A 322 6.31 -11.16 9.50
C LYS A 322 7.29 -10.80 8.40
N ASP A 323 8.58 -11.07 8.61
CA ASP A 323 9.63 -10.86 7.61
C ASP A 323 10.81 -11.83 7.84
N ILE A 324 11.53 -12.12 6.76
CA ILE A 324 12.76 -12.90 6.75
C ILE A 324 13.73 -12.29 5.74
N GLU A 325 14.94 -11.96 6.20
CA GLU A 325 15.98 -11.37 5.36
C GLU A 325 17.33 -12.00 5.62
N ILE A 326 18.05 -12.32 4.53
CA ILE A 326 19.47 -12.66 4.61
C ILE A 326 20.26 -11.37 4.60
N LEU A 327 20.89 -11.03 5.73
CA LEU A 327 21.76 -9.87 5.84
C LEU A 327 23.07 -10.16 5.11
N ARG A 328 23.46 -9.28 4.19
CA ARG A 328 24.76 -9.36 3.52
C ARG A 328 25.83 -8.88 4.49
N VAL A 329 26.72 -9.79 4.88
CA VAL A 329 27.73 -9.49 5.90
C VAL A 329 28.93 -8.73 5.31
N ARG A 330 29.43 -7.75 6.07
CA ARG A 330 30.77 -7.16 5.93
C ARG A 330 31.76 -8.00 6.75
N GLU A 331 33.01 -8.09 6.30
CA GLU A 331 34.11 -8.89 6.86
C GLU A 331 33.98 -9.31 8.35
N GLY A 332 33.95 -10.63 8.61
CA GLY A 332 34.20 -11.22 9.94
C GLY A 332 33.02 -11.90 10.65
N GLU A 333 31.78 -11.68 10.20
CA GLU A 333 30.60 -12.35 10.75
C GLU A 333 30.01 -13.30 9.67
N GLY A 334 29.70 -14.55 10.02
CA GLY A 334 29.06 -15.49 9.08
C GLY A 334 27.63 -15.06 8.74
N GLY A 335 27.04 -15.62 7.67
CA GLY A 335 25.71 -15.27 7.16
C GLY A 335 24.67 -15.09 8.28
N THR A 336 24.05 -13.92 8.35
CA THR A 336 23.06 -13.63 9.38
C THR A 336 21.66 -13.60 8.78
N LEU A 337 20.75 -14.37 9.38
CA LEU A 337 19.34 -14.39 9.03
C LEU A 337 18.57 -13.50 10.00
N ARG A 338 17.95 -12.43 9.50
CA ARG A 338 17.05 -11.58 10.28
C ARG A 338 15.64 -12.12 10.17
N LEU A 339 15.01 -12.35 11.32
CA LEU A 339 13.62 -12.75 11.47
C LEU A 339 12.86 -11.63 12.16
N ALA A 340 11.66 -11.30 11.68
CA ALA A 340 10.82 -10.28 12.29
C ALA A 340 9.49 -10.87 12.77
N PHE A 341 9.08 -10.47 13.96
CA PHE A 341 7.89 -10.97 14.65
C PHE A 341 6.91 -9.84 14.98
N GLU A 342 5.64 -10.21 15.10
CA GLU A 342 4.54 -9.28 15.42
C GLU A 342 4.67 -8.65 16.80
N ASP A 343 5.08 -9.44 17.78
CA ASP A 343 5.15 -9.05 19.18
C ASP A 343 6.36 -9.66 19.89
N GLU A 344 6.65 -9.14 21.09
CA GLU A 344 7.80 -9.55 21.90
C GLU A 344 7.69 -11.00 22.39
N ASN A 345 6.47 -11.54 22.55
CA ASN A 345 6.27 -12.91 23.01
C ASN A 345 6.66 -13.92 21.94
N ALA A 346 6.24 -13.68 20.69
CA ALA A 346 6.62 -14.47 19.53
C ALA A 346 8.15 -14.47 19.35
N LEU A 347 8.79 -13.30 19.47
CA LEU A 347 10.25 -13.20 19.44
C LEU A 347 10.91 -13.99 20.57
N LYS A 348 10.45 -13.83 21.83
CA LYS A 348 11.03 -14.54 22.99
C LYS A 348 10.89 -16.05 22.86
N GLN A 349 9.78 -16.51 22.31
CA GLN A 349 9.56 -17.93 22.05
C GLN A 349 10.49 -18.44 20.95
N ALA A 350 10.64 -17.70 19.85
CA ALA A 350 11.57 -18.04 18.77
C ALA A 350 13.03 -18.08 19.24
N ASP A 351 13.48 -17.07 19.99
CA ASP A 351 14.83 -17.01 20.58
C ASP A 351 15.11 -18.24 21.47
N ARG A 352 14.14 -18.61 22.33
CA ARG A 352 14.26 -19.78 23.19
C ARG A 352 14.38 -21.07 22.39
N LEU A 353 13.54 -21.27 21.38
CA LEU A 353 13.53 -22.49 20.57
C LEU A 353 14.82 -22.63 19.75
N LEU A 354 15.30 -21.55 19.16
CA LEU A 354 16.52 -21.54 18.34
C LEU A 354 17.77 -21.77 19.19
N ARG A 355 17.88 -21.10 20.35
CA ARG A 355 18.99 -21.33 21.29
C ARG A 355 19.01 -22.77 21.82
N ALA A 356 17.84 -23.36 22.08
CA ALA A 356 17.75 -24.76 22.52
C ALA A 356 18.27 -25.75 21.48
N GLN A 357 18.29 -25.37 20.20
CA GLN A 357 18.82 -26.16 19.09
C GLN A 357 20.25 -25.76 18.70
N GLY A 358 20.91 -24.92 19.51
CA GLY A 358 22.33 -24.55 19.33
C GLY A 358 22.58 -23.35 18.41
N PHE A 359 21.55 -22.66 17.92
CA PHE A 359 21.73 -21.43 17.16
C PHE A 359 22.15 -20.26 18.05
N SER A 360 23.08 -19.44 17.55
CA SER A 360 23.38 -18.15 18.16
C SER A 360 22.39 -17.10 17.66
N THR A 361 21.73 -16.43 18.58
CA THR A 361 20.70 -15.44 18.29
C THR A 361 20.98 -14.11 19.00
N GLN A 362 20.54 -13.00 18.42
CA GLN A 362 20.63 -11.67 18.99
C GLN A 362 19.33 -10.91 18.77
N VAL A 363 18.70 -10.45 19.85
CA VAL A 363 17.50 -9.62 19.79
C VAL A 363 17.88 -8.20 19.37
N ARG A 364 17.17 -7.66 18.39
CA ARG A 364 17.19 -6.24 18.01
C ARG A 364 15.83 -5.63 18.34
N GLY A 365 15.82 -4.64 19.23
CA GLY A 365 14.60 -3.98 19.70
C GLY A 365 14.90 -2.62 20.31
N GLY A 366 14.03 -1.65 20.02
CA GLY A 366 14.23 -0.20 20.17
C GLY A 366 14.67 0.29 21.55
N ASN A 367 15.47 1.36 21.52
CA ASN A 367 16.06 2.09 22.65
C ASN A 367 16.88 1.24 23.63
N SER A 368 18.15 1.08 23.30
CA SER A 368 19.22 1.16 24.30
C SER A 368 20.00 2.46 24.13
N ARG A 369 19.30 3.60 24.28
CA ARG A 369 19.64 4.83 25.02
C ARG A 369 18.79 6.00 24.57
#